data_AF-A0A7K5Y2X9-F1
#
_entry.id   AF-A0A7K5Y2X9-F1
#
_cell.length_a   1.000
_cell.length_b   1.000
_cell.length_c   1.000
_cell.angle_alpha   90.00
_cell.angle_beta   90.00
_cell.angle_gamma   90.00
#
_symmetry.space_group_name_H-M   'P 1'
#
loop_
_entity.id
_entity.type
_entity.pdbx_description
1 polymer ?
#
loop_
_entity_poly.entity_id
_entity_poly.type
_entity_poly.pdbx_seq_one_letter_code
_entity_poly.pdbx_strand_id
1 'polypeptide(L)'
;DWSVQENGITYRLLVFLRPPPGHSFSVELDTTGQLPARPSRVRVVLECICSSGQLLGDSFCFLHHPDDKLPKDQSSLLLRTLCQQSYLDLDKVTRWVQQLVRSAWLLLPESHHCQLTVLPSFRSCKFQLTGTSQTNMCTEILFAVE
;
A
#
# COMPACT_ATOMS: atom_id res chain seq x y z
N ASP A 1 -18.26 21.48 -11.58
CA ASP A 1 -19.21 20.49 -12.10
C ASP A 1 -19.62 19.49 -11.04
N TRP A 2 -20.83 19.67 -10.53
CA TRP A 2 -21.52 18.70 -9.69
C TRP A 2 -22.39 17.86 -10.62
N SER A 3 -21.90 16.70 -11.06
CA SER A 3 -22.75 15.71 -11.72
C SER A 3 -23.57 15.00 -10.64
N VAL A 4 -24.90 15.03 -10.80
CA VAL A 4 -25.86 14.25 -10.02
C VAL A 4 -25.41 12.79 -10.03
N GLN A 5 -24.92 12.30 -8.89
CA GLN A 5 -24.54 10.91 -8.74
C GLN A 5 -25.83 10.08 -8.64
N GLU A 6 -26.13 9.32 -9.70
CA GLU A 6 -27.15 8.27 -9.74
C GLU A 6 -27.10 7.43 -8.46
N ASN A 7 -28.26 7.22 -7.82
CA ASN A 7 -28.53 6.37 -6.66
C ASN A 7 -27.41 5.38 -6.30
N GLY A 8 -26.45 5.84 -5.49
CA GLY A 8 -25.33 5.01 -5.12
C GLY A 8 -24.67 5.42 -3.81
N ILE A 9 -24.19 4.42 -3.07
CA ILE A 9 -23.52 4.60 -1.78
C ILE A 9 -22.02 4.47 -2.00
N THR A 10 -21.24 5.42 -1.49
CA THR A 10 -19.76 5.36 -1.55
C THR A 10 -19.18 5.13 -0.16
N TYR A 11 -18.51 4.01 0.03
CA TYR A 11 -17.76 3.68 1.25
C TYR A 11 -16.30 4.13 1.09
N ARG A 12 -15.77 4.85 2.08
CA ARG A 12 -14.35 5.23 2.12
C ARG A 12 -13.63 4.42 3.20
N LEU A 13 -12.62 3.67 2.78
CA LEU A 13 -11.81 2.85 3.68
C LEU A 13 -10.39 3.42 3.73
N LEU A 14 -9.89 3.69 4.93
CA LEU A 14 -8.49 4.03 5.14
C LEU A 14 -7.71 2.75 5.46
N VAL A 15 -6.71 2.44 4.63
CA VAL A 15 -5.81 1.30 4.82
C VAL A 15 -4.44 1.80 5.24
N PHE A 16 -4.00 1.34 6.40
CA PHE A 16 -2.66 1.61 6.93
C PHE A 16 -1.68 0.59 6.35
N LEU A 17 -0.70 1.08 5.60
CA LEU A 17 0.43 0.31 5.14
C LEU A 17 1.44 0.23 6.28
N ARG A 18 1.96 -0.98 6.52
CA ARG A 18 3.03 -1.23 7.46
C ARG A 18 4.32 -1.57 6.72
N PRO A 19 5.48 -1.13 7.22
CA PRO A 19 6.75 -1.53 6.65
C PRO A 19 6.96 -3.04 6.87
N PRO A 20 7.70 -3.71 5.96
CA PRO A 20 8.12 -5.09 6.20
C PRO A 20 9.05 -5.16 7.43
N PRO A 21 9.22 -6.34 8.04
CA PRO A 21 10.13 -6.51 9.17
C PRO A 21 11.54 -5.93 8.91
N GLY A 22 12.11 -5.29 9.93
CA GLY A 22 13.41 -4.62 9.82
C GLY A 22 13.40 -3.33 8.99
N HIS A 23 12.24 -2.77 8.68
CA HIS A 23 12.12 -1.48 7.98
C HIS A 23 11.17 -0.55 8.72
N SER A 24 11.34 0.76 8.48
CA SER A 24 10.41 1.80 8.87
C SER A 24 10.04 2.72 7.71
N PHE A 25 8.91 3.40 7.86
CA PHE A 25 8.48 4.45 6.96
C PHE A 25 8.88 5.82 7.52
N SER A 26 9.58 6.60 6.70
CA SER A 26 9.96 7.98 7.00
C SER A 26 9.25 8.90 6.01
N VAL A 27 8.33 9.73 6.51
CA VAL A 27 7.63 10.72 5.69
C VAL A 27 8.52 11.95 5.53
N GLU A 28 8.93 12.27 4.31
CA GLU A 28 9.66 13.50 4.02
C GLU A 28 8.69 14.69 4.09
N LEU A 29 8.90 15.57 5.06
CA LEU A 29 8.23 16.87 5.17
C LEU A 29 8.84 17.86 4.18
N ASP A 30 8.08 18.89 3.80
CA ASP A 30 8.65 19.96 2.98
C ASP A 30 9.71 20.78 3.74
N THR A 31 10.44 21.62 3.01
CA THR A 31 11.50 22.50 3.55
C THR A 31 11.03 23.46 4.65
N THR A 32 9.72 23.58 4.87
CA THR A 32 9.12 24.45 5.89
C THR A 32 8.61 23.65 7.09
N GLY A 33 8.83 22.32 7.11
CA GLY A 33 8.30 21.43 8.14
C GLY A 33 6.78 21.28 8.09
N GLN A 34 6.16 21.71 6.98
CA GLN A 34 4.73 21.64 6.73
C GLN A 34 4.41 20.43 5.84
N LEU A 35 3.13 20.04 5.82
CA LEU A 35 2.64 19.04 4.87
C LEU A 35 2.71 19.65 3.45
N PRO A 36 3.47 19.05 2.52
CA PRO A 36 3.65 19.63 1.20
C PRO A 36 2.33 19.75 0.44
N ALA A 37 2.22 20.76 -0.44
CA ALA A 37 1.17 20.84 -1.47
C ALA A 37 1.28 19.67 -2.49
N ARG A 38 2.42 18.97 -2.50
CA ARG A 38 2.69 17.73 -3.23
C ARG A 38 2.47 16.54 -2.29
N PRO A 39 2.16 15.34 -2.81
CA PRO A 39 2.03 14.16 -1.96
C PRO A 39 3.35 13.95 -1.20
N SER A 40 3.26 13.80 0.12
CA SER A 40 4.41 13.49 0.95
C SER A 40 5.08 12.22 0.43
N ARG A 41 6.40 12.26 0.24
CA ARG A 41 7.16 11.09 -0.19
C ARG A 41 7.45 10.23 1.03
N VAL A 42 7.15 8.95 0.94
CA VAL A 42 7.45 8.01 2.01
C VAL A 42 8.69 7.22 1.63
N ARG A 43 9.77 7.43 2.39
CA ARG A 43 11.00 6.66 2.26
C ARG A 43 10.89 5.40 3.11
N VAL A 44 11.31 4.28 2.57
CA VAL A 44 11.46 3.03 3.30
C VAL A 44 12.91 2.91 3.77
N VAL A 45 13.10 2.87 5.08
CA VAL A 45 14.41 2.87 5.73
C VAL A 45 14.66 1.49 6.33
N LEU A 46 15.84 0.93 6.09
CA LEU A 46 16.27 -0.32 6.71
C LEU A 46 16.74 -0.03 8.14
N GLU A 47 16.21 -0.75 9.11
CA GLU A 47 16.54 -0.60 10.53
C GLU A 47 17.53 -1.66 11.00
N CYS A 48 18.36 -1.27 11.97
CA CYS A 48 19.24 -2.19 12.65
C CYS A 48 18.44 -2.96 13.70
N ILE A 49 18.26 -4.26 13.47
CA ILE A 49 17.62 -5.16 14.44
C ILE A 49 18.62 -5.80 15.40
N CYS A 50 19.90 -5.41 15.38
CA CYS A 50 20.86 -5.85 16.40
C CYS A 50 20.41 -5.28 17.75
N SER A 51 19.95 -6.12 18.66
CA SER A 51 19.71 -5.73 20.05
C SER A 51 20.97 -5.11 20.64
N SER A 52 20.83 -3.97 21.31
CA SER A 52 21.88 -3.23 22.03
C SER A 52 22.56 -4.00 23.18
N GLY A 53 22.30 -5.30 23.32
CA GLY A 53 22.79 -6.17 24.38
C GLY A 53 23.32 -7.54 23.96
N GLN A 54 23.46 -7.87 22.68
CA GLN A 54 24.10 -9.12 22.24
C GLN A 54 25.41 -8.84 21.51
N LEU A 55 26.43 -8.58 22.31
CA LEU A 55 27.81 -8.92 21.96
C LEU A 55 27.86 -10.45 21.82
N LEU A 56 28.27 -10.93 20.64
CA LEU A 56 28.56 -12.33 20.27
C LEU A 56 27.37 -13.18 19.77
N GLY A 57 27.38 -13.49 18.47
CA GLY A 57 26.76 -14.68 17.89
C GLY A 57 25.69 -14.43 16.83
N ASP A 58 26.08 -14.43 15.56
CA ASP A 58 25.26 -14.72 14.37
C ASP A 58 23.93 -13.94 14.16
N SER A 59 23.84 -12.67 14.58
CA SER A 59 22.77 -11.80 14.10
C SER A 59 23.13 -11.23 12.73
N PHE A 60 22.58 -11.81 11.65
CA PHE A 60 22.70 -11.33 10.27
C PHE A 60 21.97 -9.98 10.09
N CYS A 61 22.58 -8.90 10.56
CA CYS A 61 22.06 -7.55 10.33
C CYS A 61 22.59 -7.02 9.00
N PHE A 62 21.67 -6.74 8.09
CA PHE A 62 21.94 -6.21 6.76
C PHE A 62 22.70 -4.88 6.75
N LEU A 63 22.62 -4.08 7.84
CA LEU A 63 23.39 -2.84 7.96
C LEU A 63 24.87 -3.09 8.29
N HIS A 64 25.18 -4.20 8.96
CA HIS A 64 26.54 -4.50 9.40
C HIS A 64 27.25 -5.54 8.51
N HIS A 65 26.51 -6.34 7.76
CA HIS A 65 27.04 -7.32 6.81
C HIS A 65 26.35 -7.19 5.44
N PRO A 66 26.68 -6.17 4.63
CA PRO A 66 26.03 -5.92 3.34
C PRO A 66 26.34 -6.97 2.27
N ASP A 67 27.45 -7.72 2.42
CA ASP A 67 27.87 -8.79 1.50
C ASP A 67 27.16 -10.13 1.75
N ASP A 68 26.50 -10.27 2.91
CA ASP A 68 25.60 -11.39 3.14
C ASP A 68 24.38 -11.17 2.26
N LYS A 69 24.39 -11.84 1.10
CA LYS A 69 23.30 -11.87 0.12
C LYS A 69 22.01 -11.96 0.91
N LEU A 70 21.22 -10.88 0.89
CA LEU A 70 19.88 -10.87 1.46
C LEU A 70 19.27 -12.23 1.09
N PRO A 71 18.78 -13.04 2.05
CA PRO A 71 17.88 -14.11 1.69
C PRO A 71 16.89 -13.46 0.72
N LYS A 72 16.59 -14.13 -0.40
CA LYS A 72 15.53 -13.68 -1.31
C LYS A 72 14.20 -13.79 -0.55
N ASP A 73 14.05 -12.93 0.45
CA ASP A 73 12.97 -12.89 1.40
C ASP A 73 11.84 -12.10 0.77
N GLN A 74 10.64 -12.39 1.24
CA GLN A 74 9.42 -11.73 0.81
C GLN A 74 9.53 -10.21 0.94
N SER A 75 10.27 -9.72 1.94
CA SER A 75 10.54 -8.29 2.15
C SER A 75 11.24 -7.64 0.95
N SER A 76 12.30 -8.25 0.40
CA SER A 76 13.02 -7.71 -0.77
C SER A 76 12.16 -7.69 -2.03
N LEU A 77 11.37 -8.75 -2.24
CA LEU A 77 10.44 -8.83 -3.35
C LEU A 77 9.34 -7.76 -3.24
N LEU A 78 8.80 -7.56 -2.04
CA LEU A 78 7.76 -6.57 -1.77
C LEU A 78 8.28 -5.16 -1.99
N LEU A 79 9.48 -4.84 -1.50
CA LEU A 79 10.12 -3.54 -1.76
C LEU A 79 10.35 -3.31 -3.26
N ARG A 80 10.86 -4.30 -4.00
CA ARG A 80 11.03 -4.17 -5.45
C ARG A 80 9.70 -3.98 -6.19
N THR A 81 8.62 -4.56 -5.66
CA THR A 81 7.28 -4.50 -6.27
C THR A 81 6.57 -3.18 -5.97
N LEU A 82 6.73 -2.64 -4.75
CA LEU A 82 5.96 -1.48 -4.27
C LEU A 82 6.77 -0.18 -4.20
N CYS A 83 8.09 -0.25 -4.25
CA CYS A 83 8.97 0.92 -4.17
C CYS A 83 9.58 1.27 -5.53
N GLN A 84 9.91 2.54 -5.69
CA GLN A 84 10.86 3.03 -6.67
C GLN A 84 12.10 3.48 -5.90
N GLN A 85 13.24 2.80 -6.11
CA GLN A 85 14.42 2.93 -5.25
C GLN A 85 14.04 2.64 -3.79
N SER A 86 14.24 3.60 -2.88
CA SER A 86 13.88 3.49 -1.46
C SER A 86 12.60 4.25 -1.10
N TYR A 87 11.73 4.55 -2.06
CA TYR A 87 10.48 5.29 -1.82
C TYR A 87 9.27 4.47 -2.20
N LEU A 88 8.21 4.49 -1.39
CA LEU A 88 6.93 3.92 -1.79
C LEU A 88 6.44 4.63 -3.06
N ASP A 89 6.12 3.82 -4.06
CA ASP A 89 5.58 4.28 -5.33
C ASP A 89 4.06 4.09 -5.30
N LEU A 90 3.34 5.20 -5.22
CA LEU A 90 1.89 5.17 -5.06
C LEU A 90 1.17 4.50 -6.25
N ASP A 91 1.73 4.59 -7.45
CA ASP A 91 1.16 3.93 -8.62
C ASP A 91 1.38 2.42 -8.57
N LYS A 92 2.53 1.97 -8.07
CA LYS A 92 2.77 0.53 -7.82
C LYS A 92 1.88 0.00 -6.69
N VAL A 93 1.75 0.75 -5.59
CA VAL A 93 0.88 0.39 -4.45
C VAL A 93 -0.57 0.29 -4.89
N THR A 94 -1.10 1.29 -5.60
CA THR A 94 -2.48 1.27 -6.10
C THR A 94 -2.73 0.08 -7.02
N ARG A 95 -1.85 -0.16 -8.01
CA ARG A 95 -1.97 -1.33 -8.90
C ARG A 95 -1.93 -2.65 -8.14
N TRP A 96 -1.03 -2.78 -7.17
CA TRP A 96 -0.90 -3.98 -6.36
C TRP A 96 -2.18 -4.24 -5.55
N VAL A 97 -2.72 -3.21 -4.88
CA VAL A 97 -3.99 -3.32 -4.12
C VAL A 97 -5.17 -3.63 -5.05
N GLN A 98 -5.25 -3.00 -6.22
CA GLN A 98 -6.28 -3.33 -7.21
C GLN A 98 -6.25 -4.81 -7.63
N GLN A 99 -5.05 -5.36 -7.87
CA GLN A 99 -4.91 -6.78 -8.21
C GLN A 99 -5.24 -7.69 -7.03
N LEU A 100 -4.84 -7.29 -5.81
CA LEU A 100 -5.16 -8.04 -4.60
C LEU A 100 -6.68 -8.10 -4.38
N VAL A 101 -7.36 -6.96 -4.45
CA VAL A 101 -8.83 -6.89 -4.29
C VAL A 101 -9.54 -7.69 -5.38
N ARG A 102 -9.11 -7.58 -6.65
CA ARG A 102 -9.67 -8.40 -7.74
C ARG A 102 -9.52 -9.89 -7.48
N SER A 103 -8.32 -10.32 -7.06
CA SER A 103 -8.03 -11.73 -6.79
C SER A 103 -8.85 -12.25 -5.61
N ALA A 104 -8.94 -11.45 -4.53
CA ALA A 104 -9.74 -11.79 -3.36
C ALA A 104 -11.25 -11.81 -3.69
N TRP A 105 -11.73 -10.89 -4.52
CA TRP A 105 -13.14 -10.83 -4.93
C TRP A 105 -13.61 -12.14 -5.57
N LEU A 106 -12.78 -12.75 -6.43
CA LEU A 106 -13.10 -14.03 -7.08
C LEU A 106 -13.26 -15.21 -6.10
N LEU A 107 -12.82 -15.05 -4.85
CA LEU A 107 -12.96 -16.06 -3.81
C LEU A 107 -14.23 -15.87 -2.97
N LEU A 108 -14.96 -14.76 -3.16
CA LEU A 108 -16.18 -14.45 -2.43
C LEU A 108 -17.42 -14.96 -3.17
N PRO A 109 -18.41 -15.56 -2.48
CA PRO A 109 -19.69 -15.99 -3.08
C PRO A 109 -20.43 -14.91 -3.89
N GLU A 110 -20.27 -13.66 -3.48
CA GLU A 110 -20.88 -12.46 -4.05
C GLU A 110 -20.40 -12.20 -5.47
N SER A 111 -19.21 -12.69 -5.85
CA SER A 111 -18.67 -12.55 -7.20
C SER A 111 -19.50 -13.25 -8.27
N HIS A 112 -20.32 -14.23 -7.89
CA HIS A 112 -21.25 -14.90 -8.80
C HIS A 112 -22.48 -14.05 -9.15
N HIS A 113 -22.80 -13.05 -8.32
CA HIS A 113 -24.02 -12.25 -8.43
C HIS A 113 -23.75 -10.78 -8.76
N CYS A 114 -22.53 -10.31 -8.48
CA CYS A 114 -22.11 -8.93 -8.65
C CYS A 114 -20.75 -8.87 -9.35
N GLN A 115 -20.60 -7.93 -10.26
CA GLN A 115 -19.35 -7.63 -10.93
C GLN A 115 -18.60 -6.53 -10.17
N LEU A 116 -17.31 -6.77 -9.92
CA LEU A 116 -16.37 -5.77 -9.42
C LEU A 116 -15.67 -5.08 -10.59
N THR A 117 -15.87 -3.78 -10.72
CA THR A 117 -15.20 -2.93 -11.71
C THR A 117 -14.24 -1.97 -11.03
N VAL A 118 -13.00 -1.88 -11.52
CA VAL A 118 -12.05 -0.86 -11.04
C VAL A 118 -12.29 0.42 -11.81
N LEU A 119 -12.52 1.51 -11.08
CA LEU A 119 -12.75 2.83 -11.66
C LEU A 119 -11.43 3.62 -11.73
N PRO A 120 -11.30 4.56 -12.68
CA PRO A 120 -10.19 5.50 -12.69
C PRO A 120 -10.16 6.34 -11.40
N SER A 121 -9.01 6.39 -10.75
CA SER A 121 -8.80 7.20 -9.56
C SER A 121 -7.36 7.68 -9.48
N PHE A 122 -7.19 8.86 -8.89
CA PHE A 122 -5.87 9.42 -8.61
C PHE A 122 -5.56 9.20 -7.14
N ARG A 123 -4.46 8.50 -6.83
CA ARG A 123 -3.95 8.26 -5.45
C ARG A 123 -4.83 7.41 -4.52
N SER A 124 -5.95 6.91 -5.01
CA SER A 124 -6.83 5.97 -4.31
C SER A 124 -7.11 4.77 -5.21
N CYS A 125 -7.74 3.74 -4.65
CA CYS A 125 -8.33 2.66 -5.46
C CYS A 125 -9.84 2.73 -5.36
N LYS A 126 -10.52 2.97 -6.48
CA LYS A 126 -11.98 2.97 -6.54
C LYS A 126 -12.49 1.70 -7.19
N PHE A 127 -13.48 1.10 -6.56
CA PHE A 127 -14.16 -0.10 -7.04
C PHE A 127 -15.67 0.14 -7.05
N GLN A 128 -16.33 -0.30 -8.10
CA GLN A 128 -17.78 -0.31 -8.20
C GLN A 128 -18.27 -1.74 -8.23
N LEU A 129 -19.30 -2.01 -7.44
CA LEU A 129 -20.08 -3.24 -7.50
C LEU A 129 -21.34 -2.97 -8.30
N THR A 130 -21.50 -3.71 -9.39
CA THR A 130 -22.70 -3.71 -10.22
C THR A 130 -23.33 -5.10 -10.16
N GLY A 131 -24.57 -5.19 -9.68
CA GLY A 131 -25.28 -6.46 -9.51
C GLY A 131 -26.76 -6.32 -9.86
N THR A 132 -27.59 -7.22 -9.33
CA THR A 132 -29.04 -7.24 -9.57
C THR A 132 -29.80 -6.10 -8.89
N SER A 133 -29.18 -5.41 -7.92
CA SER A 133 -29.76 -4.24 -7.26
C SER A 133 -29.68 -2.99 -8.16
N GLN A 134 -30.70 -2.14 -8.13
CA GLN A 134 -30.68 -0.85 -8.84
C GLN A 134 -29.70 0.19 -8.23
N THR A 135 -29.12 -0.09 -7.06
CA THR A 135 -28.20 0.80 -6.38
C THR A 135 -26.76 0.44 -6.70
N ASN A 136 -26.01 1.42 -7.21
CA ASN A 136 -24.57 1.26 -7.43
C ASN A 136 -23.82 1.43 -6.10
N MET A 137 -23.00 0.45 -5.71
CA MET A 137 -22.13 0.58 -4.54
C MET A 137 -20.71 0.86 -4.99
N CYS A 138 -20.10 1.89 -4.42
CA CYS A 138 -18.70 2.24 -4.67
C CYS A 138 -17.89 2.11 -3.38
N THR A 139 -16.66 1.65 -3.50
CA THR A 139 -15.68 1.65 -2.42
C THR A 139 -14.43 2.37 -2.88
N GLU A 140 -13.99 3.35 -2.10
CA GLU A 140 -12.73 4.07 -2.30
C GLU A 140 -11.77 3.72 -1.17
N ILE A 141 -10.64 3.10 -1.53
CA ILE A 141 -9.55 2.80 -0.62
C ILE A 141 -8.53 3.95 -0.66
N LEU A 142 -8.30 4.55 0.49
CA LEU A 142 -7.27 5.56 0.75
C LEU A 142 -6.11 4.90 1.50
N PHE A 143 -4.89 5.39 1.29
CA PHE A 143 -3.69 4.85 1.91
C PHE A 143 -3.13 5.80 2.97
N ALA A 144 -2.78 5.25 4.11
CA ALA A 144 -1.96 5.88 5.15
C ALA A 144 -0.74 4.99 5.44
N VAL A 145 0.29 5.56 6.05
CA VAL A 145 1.46 4.82 6.54
C VAL A 145 1.51 4.94 8.06
N GLU A 146 1.87 3.84 8.72
CA GLU A 146 2.13 3.76 10.16
C GLU A 146 3.63 3.79 10.45
#